data_AF-A0A2D3RBY2-F1
#
_entry.id   AF-A0A2D3RBY2-F1
#
_cell.length_a   1.000
_cell.length_b   1.000
_cell.length_c   1.000
_cell.angle_alpha   90.00
_cell.angle_beta   90.00
_cell.angle_gamma   90.00
#
_symmetry.space_group_name_H-M   'P 1'
#
loop_
_entity.id
_entity.type
_entity.pdbx_description
1 polymer ?
#
loop_
_entity_poly.entity_id
_entity_poly.type
_entity_poly.pdbx_seq_one_letter_code
_entity_poly.pdbx_strand_id
1 'polypeptide(L)'
;MTAIAVALFGSRARGDHKPESDTDILLVVTEGTARVTTSGTVSLSIYPIDDLATRAQRGDLFTGHLVIDAQPLYDPTGFIPQLRGLWKPKDDYSLEIRRASDLATFLMLHQNILAAPAFSSRRIAWCVKTILIAHSVAAGRPAYSDHDLASLAGDVNLLRLLELKTQPDTTTERMRQLGDFLTRWGIVGFSANDSSVSAFVSHFVATGNEIALKTLAAKHEYSDDDYGG
;
A
#
# COMPACT_ATOMS: atom_id res chain seq x y z
N MET A 1 9.46 -11.43 22.77
CA MET A 1 9.39 -10.36 21.74
C MET A 1 9.92 -9.07 22.34
N THR A 2 11.08 -8.61 21.88
CA THR A 2 11.72 -7.38 22.38
C THR A 2 11.73 -6.32 21.28
N ALA A 3 11.36 -5.09 21.60
CA ALA A 3 11.49 -3.95 20.70
C ALA A 3 12.96 -3.50 20.63
N ILE A 4 13.51 -3.40 19.44
CA ILE A 4 14.91 -3.00 19.22
C ILE A 4 15.02 -1.64 18.52
N ALA A 5 14.00 -1.24 17.78
CA ALA A 5 13.91 0.09 17.20
C ALA A 5 12.46 0.55 17.07
N VAL A 6 12.24 1.85 17.15
CA VAL A 6 11.00 2.56 16.89
C VAL A 6 11.32 3.73 15.98
N ALA A 7 10.58 3.89 14.90
CA ALA A 7 10.74 5.02 13.99
C ALA A 7 9.38 5.57 13.57
N LEU A 8 9.32 6.89 13.39
CA LEU A 8 8.23 7.55 12.67
C LEU A 8 8.55 7.48 11.17
N PHE A 9 7.57 7.19 10.33
CA PHE A 9 7.74 7.26 8.87
C PHE A 9 6.53 7.92 8.21
N GLY A 10 6.52 8.01 6.87
CA GLY A 10 5.42 8.61 6.13
C GLY A 10 5.34 10.13 6.28
N SER A 11 4.14 10.69 6.10
CA SER A 11 3.98 12.14 5.91
C SER A 11 4.40 12.98 7.12
N ARG A 12 4.21 12.44 8.33
CA ARG A 12 4.66 13.12 9.55
C ARG A 12 6.18 13.14 9.69
N ALA A 13 6.85 12.07 9.26
CA ALA A 13 8.30 12.01 9.26
C ALA A 13 8.94 12.94 8.21
N ARG A 14 8.28 13.10 7.05
CA ARG A 14 8.70 14.04 5.99
C ARG A 14 8.35 15.49 6.27
N GLY A 15 7.37 15.75 7.13
CA GLY A 15 6.87 17.10 7.41
C GLY A 15 5.82 17.62 6.42
N ASP A 16 5.32 16.78 5.51
CA ASP A 16 4.30 17.12 4.50
C ASP A 16 2.86 16.67 4.90
N HIS A 17 2.67 16.40 6.19
CA HIS A 17 1.39 15.94 6.74
C HIS A 17 0.29 17.02 6.71
N LYS A 18 -0.96 16.56 6.56
CA LYS A 18 -2.19 17.33 6.79
C LYS A 18 -2.75 17.02 8.19
N PRO A 19 -3.65 17.84 8.76
CA PRO A 19 -4.25 17.58 10.08
C PRO A 19 -4.85 16.18 10.24
N GLU A 20 -5.48 15.68 9.18
CA GLU A 20 -6.12 14.36 9.10
C GLU A 20 -5.15 13.21 8.77
N SER A 21 -3.85 13.48 8.65
CA SER A 21 -2.88 12.44 8.31
C SER A 21 -2.66 11.47 9.46
N ASP A 22 -2.61 10.19 9.11
CA ASP A 22 -2.22 9.12 10.02
C ASP A 22 -0.79 9.34 10.55
N THR A 23 -0.52 8.73 11.70
CA THR A 23 0.79 8.63 12.32
C THR A 23 1.31 7.22 12.12
N ASP A 24 2.23 7.08 11.18
CA ASP A 24 2.83 5.80 10.83
C ASP A 24 4.07 5.53 11.68
N ILE A 25 3.99 4.50 12.53
CA ILE A 25 5.06 4.07 13.43
C ILE A 25 5.56 2.70 13.00
N LEU A 26 6.87 2.58 12.83
CA LEU A 26 7.57 1.31 12.66
C LEU A 26 8.05 0.83 14.03
N LEU A 27 7.73 -0.41 14.37
CA LEU A 27 8.28 -1.14 15.51
C LEU A 27 9.07 -2.34 15.01
N VAL A 28 10.38 -2.32 15.21
CA VAL A 28 11.26 -3.44 14.89
C VAL A 28 11.43 -4.31 16.12
N VAL A 29 11.17 -5.61 15.97
CA VAL A 29 11.22 -6.60 17.05
C VAL A 29 12.20 -7.73 16.74
N THR A 30 12.64 -8.44 17.77
CA THR A 30 13.56 -9.58 17.61
C THR A 30 12.93 -10.81 16.97
N GLU A 31 11.63 -11.03 17.15
CA GLU A 31 10.93 -12.26 16.73
C GLU A 31 9.45 -12.01 16.48
N GLY A 32 8.79 -12.95 15.78
CA GLY A 32 7.36 -12.93 15.47
C GLY A 32 7.11 -12.84 13.97
N THR A 33 5.92 -12.35 13.60
CA THR A 33 5.54 -12.14 12.19
C THR A 33 5.22 -10.69 11.91
N ALA A 34 5.50 -10.27 10.69
CA ALA A 34 5.12 -8.96 10.19
C ALA A 34 3.60 -8.76 10.31
N ARG A 35 3.19 -7.63 10.89
CA ARG A 35 1.78 -7.26 11.01
C ARG A 35 1.63 -5.75 11.10
N VAL A 36 0.46 -5.28 10.69
CA VAL A 36 0.06 -3.88 10.86
C VAL A 36 -1.17 -3.86 11.76
N THR A 37 -1.17 -2.99 12.75
CA THR A 37 -2.35 -2.69 13.56
C THR A 37 -2.63 -1.20 13.49
N THR A 38 -3.90 -0.82 13.49
CA THR A 38 -4.31 0.58 13.43
C THR A 38 -5.29 0.85 14.57
N SER A 39 -5.08 1.95 15.27
CA SER A 39 -6.00 2.44 16.31
C SER A 39 -6.16 3.95 16.14
N GLY A 40 -7.38 4.38 15.83
CA GLY A 40 -7.65 5.77 15.44
C GLY A 40 -6.79 6.20 14.25
N THR A 41 -6.03 7.27 14.42
CA THR A 41 -5.11 7.84 13.41
C THR A 41 -3.68 7.33 13.54
N VAL A 42 -3.43 6.28 14.34
CA VAL A 42 -2.09 5.71 14.51
C VAL A 42 -2.04 4.35 13.84
N SER A 43 -1.12 4.17 12.90
CA SER A 43 -0.80 2.89 12.30
C SER A 43 0.55 2.39 12.80
N LEU A 44 0.57 1.20 13.37
CA LEU A 44 1.77 0.55 13.89
C LEU A 44 2.14 -0.65 13.01
N SER A 45 3.22 -0.49 12.26
CA SER A 45 3.86 -1.52 11.45
C SER A 45 4.90 -2.27 12.29
N ILE A 46 4.63 -3.53 12.62
CA ILE A 46 5.51 -4.36 13.46
C ILE A 46 6.22 -5.38 12.58
N TYR A 47 7.56 -5.35 12.57
CA TYR A 47 8.38 -6.24 11.75
C TYR A 47 9.52 -6.87 12.55
N PRO A 48 9.73 -8.19 12.42
CA PRO A 48 10.97 -8.82 12.86
C PRO A 48 12.18 -8.24 12.11
N ILE A 49 13.30 -8.07 12.81
CA ILE A 49 14.54 -7.52 12.24
C ILE A 49 14.98 -8.27 10.98
N ASP A 50 14.98 -9.61 11.03
CA ASP A 50 15.45 -10.46 9.92
C ASP A 50 14.52 -10.40 8.71
N ASP A 51 13.21 -10.27 8.94
CA ASP A 51 12.23 -10.10 7.86
C ASP A 51 12.45 -8.76 7.16
N LEU A 52 12.63 -7.69 7.92
CA LEU A 52 12.86 -6.35 7.34
C LEU A 52 14.18 -6.27 6.58
N ALA A 53 15.25 -6.88 7.11
CA ALA A 53 16.54 -6.98 6.42
C ALA A 53 16.43 -7.79 5.11
N THR A 54 15.72 -8.93 5.15
CA THR A 54 15.48 -9.76 3.96
C THR A 54 14.67 -9.01 2.90
N ARG A 55 13.62 -8.29 3.31
CA ARG A 55 12.81 -7.44 2.42
C ARG A 55 13.63 -6.32 1.81
N ALA A 56 14.51 -5.69 2.58
CA ALA A 56 15.42 -4.66 2.08
C ALA A 56 16.28 -5.18 0.93
N GLN A 57 16.94 -6.31 1.15
CA GLN A 57 17.82 -6.94 0.15
C GLN A 57 17.07 -7.38 -1.11
N ARG A 58 15.78 -7.70 -0.98
CA ARG A 58 14.89 -8.05 -2.08
C ARG A 58 14.23 -6.84 -2.75
N GLY A 59 14.56 -5.62 -2.35
CA GLY A 59 14.01 -4.40 -2.93
C GLY A 59 12.52 -4.22 -2.68
N ASP A 60 12.01 -4.69 -1.55
CA ASP A 60 10.62 -4.47 -1.16
C ASP A 60 10.27 -2.97 -1.13
N LEU A 61 9.11 -2.62 -1.69
CA LEU A 61 8.70 -1.21 -1.86
C LEU A 61 8.40 -0.52 -0.53
N PHE A 62 7.85 -1.25 0.45
CA PHE A 62 7.62 -0.72 1.79
C PHE A 62 8.94 -0.47 2.51
N THR A 63 9.90 -1.39 2.37
CA THR A 63 11.24 -1.17 2.93
C THR A 63 11.96 0.01 2.27
N GLY A 64 11.77 0.20 0.96
CA GLY A 64 12.24 1.40 0.27
C GLY A 64 11.63 2.69 0.83
N HIS A 65 10.34 2.65 1.15
CA HIS A 65 9.64 3.76 1.80
C HIS A 65 10.29 4.11 3.15
N LEU A 66 10.54 3.10 3.97
CA LEU A 66 11.20 3.27 5.28
C LEU A 66 12.61 3.84 5.15
N VAL A 67 13.40 3.36 4.19
CA VAL A 67 14.79 3.81 3.99
C VAL A 67 14.87 5.31 3.72
N ILE A 68 13.89 5.86 3.01
CA ILE A 68 13.84 7.28 2.68
C ILE A 68 13.25 8.11 3.83
N ASP A 69 12.12 7.66 4.39
CA ASP A 69 11.33 8.53 5.26
C ASP A 69 11.56 8.32 6.75
N ALA A 70 12.05 7.14 7.17
CA ALA A 70 12.04 6.78 8.58
C ALA A 70 12.98 7.68 9.40
N GLN A 71 12.41 8.25 10.45
CA GLN A 71 13.07 9.03 11.50
C GLN A 71 13.07 8.23 12.79
N PRO A 72 14.23 7.75 13.26
CA PRO A 72 14.32 6.99 14.51
C PRO A 72 13.85 7.81 15.70
N LEU A 73 12.94 7.22 16.49
CA LEU A 73 12.56 7.72 17.82
C LEU A 73 13.34 6.98 18.91
N TYR A 74 13.65 5.70 18.66
CA TYR A 74 14.46 4.83 19.50
C TYR A 74 15.21 3.85 18.59
N ASP A 75 16.55 3.82 18.63
CA ASP A 75 17.35 2.86 17.86
C ASP A 75 18.76 2.73 18.45
N PRO A 76 18.90 2.10 19.63
CA PRO A 76 20.21 1.94 20.30
C PRO A 76 21.20 1.10 19.48
N THR A 77 20.70 0.31 18.53
CA THR A 77 21.53 -0.58 17.70
C THR A 77 21.96 0.05 16.37
N GLY A 78 21.39 1.20 16.00
CA GLY A 78 21.60 1.84 14.70
C GLY A 78 21.05 1.01 13.52
N PHE A 79 20.02 0.19 13.75
CA PHE A 79 19.44 -0.67 12.73
C PHE A 79 18.73 0.10 11.62
N ILE A 80 18.03 1.19 11.93
CA ILE A 80 17.30 1.98 10.92
C ILE A 80 18.26 2.61 9.90
N PRO A 81 19.38 3.26 10.30
CA PRO A 81 20.43 3.64 9.37
C PRO A 81 21.04 2.47 8.58
N GLN A 82 21.27 1.32 9.21
CA GLN A 82 21.81 0.13 8.53
C GLN A 82 20.87 -0.40 7.44
N LEU A 83 19.56 -0.34 7.67
CA LEU A 83 18.54 -0.75 6.71
C LEU A 83 18.69 -0.03 5.36
N ARG A 84 19.13 1.25 5.38
CA ARG A 84 19.43 2.02 4.17
C ARG A 84 20.53 1.40 3.32
N GLY A 85 21.56 0.84 3.95
CA GLY A 85 22.65 0.15 3.26
C GLY A 85 22.27 -1.24 2.75
N LEU A 86 21.24 -1.85 3.33
CA LEU A 86 20.73 -3.17 2.90
C LEU A 86 19.79 -3.08 1.71
N TRP A 87 19.06 -1.96 1.57
CA TRP A 87 18.03 -1.84 0.55
C TRP A 87 18.62 -1.71 -0.85
N LYS A 88 18.14 -2.57 -1.75
CA LYS A 88 18.53 -2.58 -3.16
C LYS A 88 17.27 -2.68 -4.00
N PRO A 89 16.96 -1.69 -4.87
CA PRO A 89 15.80 -1.79 -5.73
C PRO A 89 15.89 -3.01 -6.64
N LYS A 90 14.75 -3.58 -7.01
CA LYS A 90 14.67 -4.65 -8.01
C LYS A 90 14.89 -4.08 -9.40
N ASP A 91 15.38 -4.93 -10.30
CA ASP A 91 15.41 -4.63 -11.73
C ASP A 91 14.00 -4.60 -12.35
N ASP A 92 13.05 -5.31 -11.72
CA ASP A 92 11.67 -5.43 -12.19
C ASP A 92 10.67 -5.45 -11.02
N TYR A 93 9.61 -4.64 -11.15
CA TYR A 93 8.47 -4.56 -10.23
C TYR A 93 7.14 -4.93 -10.91
N SER A 94 7.19 -5.57 -12.07
CA SER A 94 6.00 -5.97 -12.84
C SER A 94 5.04 -6.85 -12.05
N LEU A 95 5.54 -7.65 -11.11
CA LEU A 95 4.69 -8.48 -10.24
C LEU A 95 3.84 -7.62 -9.29
N GLU A 96 4.45 -6.62 -8.64
CA GLU A 96 3.76 -5.68 -7.75
C GLU A 96 2.73 -4.86 -8.52
N ILE A 97 3.12 -4.35 -9.70
CA ILE A 97 2.23 -3.58 -10.58
C ILE A 97 1.04 -4.44 -11.01
N ARG A 98 1.27 -5.68 -11.45
CA ARG A 98 0.22 -6.60 -11.87
C ARG A 98 -0.75 -6.92 -10.73
N ARG A 99 -0.24 -7.29 -9.55
CA ARG A 99 -1.08 -7.61 -8.38
C ARG A 99 -1.95 -6.43 -7.94
N ALA A 100 -1.38 -5.22 -7.93
CA ALA A 100 -2.14 -4.01 -7.64
C ALA A 100 -3.16 -3.69 -8.75
N SER A 101 -2.80 -3.91 -10.01
CA SER A 101 -3.70 -3.72 -11.16
C SER A 101 -4.89 -4.68 -11.10
N ASP A 102 -4.64 -5.96 -10.86
CA ASP A 102 -5.69 -6.98 -10.78
C ASP A 102 -6.69 -6.68 -9.64
N LEU A 103 -6.19 -6.23 -8.48
CA LEU A 103 -7.05 -5.81 -7.36
C LEU A 103 -7.84 -4.54 -7.69
N ALA A 104 -7.21 -3.54 -8.30
CA ALA A 104 -7.89 -2.32 -8.71
C ALA A 104 -8.99 -2.60 -9.75
N THR A 105 -8.72 -3.46 -10.73
CA THR A 105 -9.71 -3.90 -11.72
C THR A 105 -10.88 -4.62 -11.03
N PHE A 106 -10.61 -5.51 -10.08
CA PHE A 106 -11.67 -6.16 -9.30
C PHE A 106 -12.55 -5.15 -8.56
N LEU A 107 -11.95 -4.19 -7.85
CA LEU A 107 -12.68 -3.16 -7.10
C LEU A 107 -13.49 -2.24 -8.01
N MET A 108 -12.97 -1.93 -9.20
CA MET A 108 -13.64 -1.14 -10.23
C MET A 108 -14.90 -1.85 -10.77
N LEU A 109 -14.80 -3.16 -11.03
CA LEU A 109 -15.89 -3.96 -11.60
C LEU A 109 -16.93 -4.40 -10.55
N HIS A 110 -16.53 -4.52 -9.28
CA HIS A 110 -17.36 -5.06 -8.20
C HIS A 110 -17.51 -4.08 -7.02
N GLN A 111 -17.86 -2.83 -7.30
CA GLN A 111 -17.90 -1.73 -6.32
C GLN A 111 -18.72 -2.04 -5.04
N ASN A 112 -19.77 -2.85 -5.16
CA ASN A 112 -20.69 -3.20 -4.06
C ASN A 112 -20.33 -4.49 -3.33
N ILE A 113 -19.21 -5.14 -3.66
CA ILE A 113 -18.88 -6.45 -3.07
C ILE A 113 -18.34 -6.38 -1.64
N LEU A 114 -17.75 -5.24 -1.29
CA LEU A 114 -17.26 -4.94 0.04
C LEU A 114 -18.31 -4.09 0.76
N ALA A 115 -18.64 -4.45 1.99
CA ALA A 115 -19.71 -3.82 2.77
C ALA A 115 -19.44 -2.33 3.07
N ALA A 116 -18.17 -1.89 3.08
CA ALA A 116 -17.77 -0.54 3.45
C ALA A 116 -17.14 0.22 2.26
N PRO A 117 -17.83 1.22 1.67
CA PRO A 117 -17.31 2.02 0.56
C PRO A 117 -15.99 2.75 0.88
N ALA A 118 -15.80 3.15 2.14
CA ALA A 118 -14.55 3.76 2.61
C ALA A 118 -13.37 2.79 2.55
N PHE A 119 -13.60 1.51 2.86
CA PHE A 119 -12.57 0.48 2.77
C PHE A 119 -12.18 0.21 1.31
N SER A 120 -13.15 0.13 0.40
CA SER A 120 -12.90 0.03 -1.05
C SER A 120 -12.07 1.20 -1.55
N SER A 121 -12.44 2.43 -1.17
CA SER A 121 -11.74 3.67 -1.57
C SER A 121 -10.29 3.69 -1.11
N ARG A 122 -10.03 3.34 0.15
CA ARG A 122 -8.66 3.18 0.69
C ARG A 122 -7.86 2.14 -0.07
N ARG A 123 -8.50 1.02 -0.45
CA ARG A 123 -7.84 -0.06 -1.18
C ARG A 123 -7.52 0.32 -2.62
N ILE A 124 -8.38 1.11 -3.27
CA ILE A 124 -8.10 1.71 -4.57
C ILE A 124 -6.89 2.66 -4.47
N ALA A 125 -6.88 3.57 -3.49
CA ALA A 125 -5.76 4.48 -3.27
C ALA A 125 -4.45 3.71 -3.06
N TRP A 126 -4.49 2.60 -2.30
CA TRP A 126 -3.34 1.71 -2.13
C TRP A 126 -2.84 1.13 -3.46
N CYS A 127 -3.74 0.62 -4.31
CA CYS A 127 -3.35 0.06 -5.61
C CYS A 127 -2.66 1.10 -6.49
N VAL A 128 -3.24 2.31 -6.56
CA VAL A 128 -2.68 3.45 -7.33
C VAL A 128 -1.29 3.80 -6.82
N LYS A 129 -1.10 3.92 -5.51
CA LYS A 129 0.22 4.19 -4.91
C LYS A 129 1.23 3.10 -5.22
N THR A 130 0.88 1.83 -5.02
CA THR A 130 1.79 0.71 -5.27
C THR A 130 2.30 0.71 -6.71
N ILE A 131 1.42 0.94 -7.68
CA ILE A 131 1.78 1.01 -9.10
C ILE A 131 2.76 2.17 -9.36
N LEU A 132 2.44 3.37 -8.88
CA LEU A 132 3.28 4.54 -9.12
C LEU A 132 4.62 4.48 -8.39
N ILE A 133 4.63 3.99 -7.15
CA ILE A 133 5.84 3.77 -6.37
C ILE A 133 6.75 2.79 -7.11
N ALA A 134 6.21 1.67 -7.59
CA ALA A 134 6.95 0.68 -8.37
C ALA A 134 7.64 1.32 -9.60
N HIS A 135 6.89 2.10 -10.39
CA HIS A 135 7.44 2.84 -11.54
C HIS A 135 8.52 3.84 -11.12
N SER A 136 8.31 4.59 -10.04
CA SER A 136 9.25 5.59 -9.53
C SER A 136 10.58 4.95 -9.10
N VAL A 137 10.51 3.82 -8.40
CA VAL A 137 11.68 3.08 -7.92
C VAL A 137 12.43 2.46 -9.09
N ALA A 138 11.70 1.84 -10.03
CA ALA A 138 12.29 1.27 -11.25
C ALA A 138 12.98 2.34 -12.11
N ALA A 139 12.47 3.57 -12.12
CA ALA A 139 13.08 4.72 -12.81
C ALA A 139 14.27 5.35 -12.05
N GLY A 140 14.71 4.77 -10.92
CA GLY A 140 15.80 5.28 -10.09
C GLY A 140 15.47 6.60 -9.38
N ARG A 141 14.20 6.98 -9.31
CA ARG A 141 13.71 8.20 -8.65
C ARG A 141 12.53 7.87 -7.73
N PRO A 142 12.77 7.16 -6.60
CA PRO A 142 11.70 6.76 -5.70
C PRO A 142 10.88 7.96 -5.22
N ALA A 143 9.56 7.83 -5.28
CA ALA A 143 8.60 8.82 -4.78
C ALA A 143 7.60 8.14 -3.84
N TYR A 144 7.29 8.77 -2.71
CA TYR A 144 6.39 8.20 -1.70
C TYR A 144 5.33 9.19 -1.18
N SER A 145 5.46 10.48 -1.47
CA SER A 145 4.42 11.47 -1.17
C SER A 145 3.35 11.47 -2.27
N ASP A 146 2.11 11.81 -1.91
CA ASP A 146 1.01 11.88 -2.90
C ASP A 146 1.29 12.94 -3.98
N HIS A 147 1.95 14.03 -3.58
CA HIS A 147 2.36 15.09 -4.47
C HIS A 147 3.42 14.62 -5.48
N ASP A 148 4.48 13.94 -5.03
CA ASP A 148 5.56 13.49 -5.92
C ASP A 148 5.07 12.41 -6.87
N LEU A 149 4.19 11.51 -6.41
CA LEU A 149 3.55 10.51 -7.24
C LEU A 149 2.66 11.13 -8.33
N ALA A 150 1.89 12.17 -7.99
CA ALA A 150 1.08 12.89 -8.97
C ALA A 150 1.93 13.68 -9.97
N SER A 151 3.00 14.31 -9.50
CA SER A 151 3.97 15.03 -10.33
C SER A 151 4.66 14.09 -11.32
N LEU A 152 5.09 12.91 -10.87
CA LEU A 152 5.67 11.87 -11.72
C LEU A 152 4.73 11.45 -12.86
N ALA A 153 3.44 11.34 -12.58
CA ALA A 153 2.46 10.94 -13.59
C ALA A 153 2.05 12.07 -14.55
N GLY A 154 2.32 13.32 -14.18
CA GLY A 154 1.90 14.51 -14.93
C GLY A 154 0.38 14.65 -15.03
N ASP A 155 -0.37 14.14 -14.05
CA ASP A 155 -1.83 14.12 -14.07
C ASP A 155 -2.41 14.64 -12.75
N VAL A 156 -3.05 15.80 -12.81
CA VAL A 156 -3.70 16.43 -11.66
C VAL A 156 -4.90 15.63 -11.14
N ASN A 157 -5.53 14.81 -11.99
CA ASN A 157 -6.66 13.97 -11.57
C ASN A 157 -6.19 12.80 -10.69
N LEU A 158 -4.91 12.45 -10.76
CA LEU A 158 -4.33 11.38 -9.95
C LEU A 158 -4.35 11.70 -8.46
N LEU A 159 -4.17 12.97 -8.09
CA LEU A 159 -4.29 13.40 -6.69
C LEU A 159 -5.64 12.98 -6.11
N ARG A 160 -6.72 13.09 -6.89
CA ARG A 160 -8.05 12.72 -6.44
C ARG A 160 -8.20 11.20 -6.24
N LEU A 161 -7.48 10.37 -7.01
CA LEU A 161 -7.43 8.92 -6.77
C LEU A 161 -6.60 8.58 -5.52
N LEU A 162 -5.52 9.31 -5.27
CA LEU A 162 -4.67 9.13 -4.08
C LEU A 162 -5.39 9.59 -2.79
N GLU A 163 -6.25 10.60 -2.88
CA GLU A 163 -7.04 11.15 -1.78
C GLU A 163 -8.23 10.28 -1.38
N LEU A 164 -8.57 9.23 -2.14
CA LEU A 164 -9.63 8.26 -1.79
C LEU A 164 -9.41 7.58 -0.41
N LYS A 165 -8.17 7.60 0.10
CA LYS A 165 -7.84 7.09 1.43
C LYS A 165 -8.49 7.89 2.58
N THR A 166 -8.69 9.20 2.38
CA THR A 166 -9.28 10.13 3.36
C THR A 166 -10.64 10.66 2.91
N GLN A 167 -10.92 10.68 1.60
CA GLN A 167 -12.17 11.13 1.02
C GLN A 167 -12.79 10.02 0.17
N PRO A 168 -13.54 9.09 0.78
CA PRO A 168 -14.19 8.01 0.05
C PRO A 168 -15.09 8.51 -1.07
N ASP A 169 -14.89 7.98 -2.27
CA ASP A 169 -15.68 8.29 -3.45
C ASP A 169 -15.66 7.06 -4.36
N THR A 170 -16.83 6.47 -4.57
CA THR A 170 -17.02 5.29 -5.42
C THR A 170 -17.92 5.59 -6.61
N THR A 171 -18.03 6.87 -6.99
CA THR A 171 -18.85 7.28 -8.13
C THR A 171 -18.35 6.69 -9.44
N THR A 172 -19.24 6.57 -10.42
CA THR A 172 -18.91 6.09 -11.77
C THR A 172 -17.77 6.87 -12.40
N GLU A 173 -17.73 8.19 -12.21
CA GLU A 173 -16.66 9.04 -12.72
C GLU A 173 -15.31 8.70 -12.09
N ARG A 174 -15.28 8.42 -10.77
CA ARG A 174 -14.07 7.97 -10.08
C ARG A 174 -13.55 6.65 -10.65
N MET A 175 -14.45 5.72 -10.95
CA MET A 175 -14.11 4.40 -11.49
C MET A 175 -13.65 4.49 -12.95
N ARG A 176 -14.20 5.42 -13.72
CA ARG A 176 -13.70 5.76 -15.06
C ARG A 176 -12.28 6.29 -15.00
N GLN A 177 -11.98 7.21 -14.08
CA GLN A 177 -10.62 7.72 -13.85
C GLN A 177 -9.65 6.61 -13.41
N LEU A 178 -10.10 5.67 -12.59
CA LEU A 178 -9.31 4.49 -12.24
C LEU A 178 -9.02 3.61 -13.47
N GLY A 179 -9.99 3.41 -14.36
CA GLY A 179 -9.80 2.69 -15.62
C GLY A 179 -8.79 3.37 -16.55
N ASP A 180 -8.87 4.69 -16.70
CA ASP A 180 -7.91 5.49 -17.47
C ASP A 180 -6.49 5.36 -16.87
N PHE A 181 -6.39 5.43 -15.54
CA PHE A 181 -5.13 5.23 -14.81
C PHE A 181 -4.54 3.84 -15.07
N LEU A 182 -5.33 2.78 -14.94
CA LEU A 182 -4.88 1.40 -15.13
C LEU A 182 -4.43 1.14 -16.58
N THR A 183 -5.07 1.77 -17.55
CA THR A 183 -4.67 1.68 -18.97
C THR A 183 -3.29 2.28 -19.20
N ARG A 184 -2.95 3.36 -18.48
CA ARG A 184 -1.69 4.08 -18.66
C ARG A 184 -0.54 3.53 -17.82
N TRP A 185 -0.80 3.14 -16.58
CA TRP A 185 0.22 2.80 -15.58
C TRP A 185 0.16 1.36 -15.10
N GLY A 186 -0.99 0.70 -15.23
CA GLY A 186 -1.19 -0.67 -14.78
C GLY A 186 -0.65 -1.70 -15.76
N ILE A 187 -0.78 -2.97 -15.36
CA ILE A 187 -0.58 -4.13 -16.22
C ILE A 187 -1.88 -4.92 -16.22
N VAL A 188 -2.49 -5.08 -17.39
CA VAL A 188 -3.66 -5.94 -17.54
C VAL A 188 -3.20 -7.39 -17.44
N GLY A 189 -3.40 -8.01 -16.28
CA GLY A 189 -3.09 -9.42 -16.03
C GLY A 189 -4.25 -10.37 -16.27
N PHE A 190 -5.48 -9.86 -16.14
CA PHE A 190 -6.70 -10.66 -16.21
C PHE A 190 -7.53 -10.27 -17.45
N SER A 191 -7.67 -11.21 -18.39
CA SER A 191 -8.49 -11.03 -19.59
C SER A 191 -9.97 -11.29 -19.25
N ALA A 192 -10.82 -10.30 -19.55
CA ALA A 192 -12.22 -10.18 -19.15
C ALA A 192 -13.21 -11.21 -19.74
N ASN A 193 -12.76 -12.40 -20.16
CA ASN A 193 -13.67 -13.43 -20.69
C ASN A 193 -14.60 -13.98 -19.59
N ASP A 194 -14.20 -13.88 -18.32
CA ASP A 194 -15.05 -14.14 -17.16
C ASP A 194 -14.76 -13.09 -16.08
N SER A 195 -15.55 -12.02 -16.04
CA SER A 195 -15.44 -10.97 -15.01
C SER A 195 -16.19 -11.35 -13.72
N SER A 196 -16.41 -12.63 -13.45
CA SER A 196 -17.04 -13.08 -12.20
C SER A 196 -16.10 -12.95 -11.02
N VAL A 197 -16.69 -12.78 -9.84
CA VAL A 197 -15.97 -12.77 -8.56
C VAL A 197 -15.15 -14.05 -8.37
N SER A 198 -15.72 -15.21 -8.71
CA SER A 198 -15.05 -16.51 -8.61
C SER A 198 -13.82 -16.62 -9.49
N ALA A 199 -13.85 -16.03 -10.70
CA ALA A 199 -12.71 -16.02 -11.60
C ALA A 199 -11.58 -15.15 -11.03
N PHE A 200 -11.91 -13.97 -10.48
CA PHE A 200 -10.92 -13.13 -9.78
C PHE A 200 -10.33 -13.81 -8.54
N VAL A 201 -11.15 -14.46 -7.70
CA VAL A 201 -10.66 -15.23 -6.54
C VAL A 201 -9.68 -16.31 -6.99
N SER A 202 -10.04 -17.08 -8.01
CA SER A 202 -9.18 -18.14 -8.56
C SER A 202 -7.86 -17.58 -9.09
N HIS A 203 -7.93 -16.44 -9.79
CA HIS A 203 -6.75 -15.72 -10.28
C HIS A 203 -5.87 -15.20 -9.14
N PHE A 204 -6.44 -14.64 -8.08
CA PHE A 204 -5.68 -14.17 -6.92
C PHE A 204 -4.98 -15.30 -6.18
N VAL A 205 -5.61 -16.48 -6.06
CA VAL A 205 -4.98 -17.68 -5.51
C VAL A 205 -3.83 -18.13 -6.40
N ALA A 206 -4.06 -18.26 -7.71
CA ALA A 206 -3.05 -18.74 -8.67
C ALA A 206 -1.82 -17.83 -8.74
N THR A 207 -2.00 -16.52 -8.57
CA THR A 207 -0.92 -15.52 -8.62
C THR A 207 -0.32 -15.18 -7.24
N GLY A 208 -0.83 -15.79 -6.17
CA GLY A 208 -0.42 -15.49 -4.79
C GLY A 208 -0.65 -14.03 -4.41
N ASN A 209 -1.72 -13.40 -4.88
CA ASN A 209 -2.06 -12.02 -4.55
C ASN A 209 -2.68 -11.90 -3.15
N GLU A 210 -1.82 -12.02 -2.13
CA GLU A 210 -2.25 -12.04 -0.72
C GLU A 210 -3.04 -10.80 -0.30
N ILE A 211 -2.74 -9.62 -0.85
CA ILE A 211 -3.46 -8.39 -0.51
C ILE A 211 -4.88 -8.44 -1.04
N ALA A 212 -5.09 -8.95 -2.26
CA ALA A 212 -6.42 -9.14 -2.81
C ALA A 212 -7.22 -10.16 -1.99
N LEU A 213 -6.61 -11.29 -1.64
CA LEU A 213 -7.23 -12.33 -0.81
C LEU A 213 -7.61 -11.81 0.58
N LYS A 214 -6.73 -11.06 1.25
CA LYS A 214 -7.03 -10.42 2.55
C LYS A 214 -8.12 -9.36 2.42
N THR A 215 -8.15 -8.58 1.34
CA THR A 215 -9.21 -7.61 1.07
C THR A 215 -10.58 -8.28 0.97
N LEU A 216 -10.63 -9.46 0.33
CA LEU A 216 -11.85 -10.26 0.22
C LEU A 216 -12.24 -10.94 1.53
N ALA A 217 -11.28 -11.41 2.32
CA ALA A 217 -11.54 -12.02 3.63
C ALA A 217 -12.09 -11.00 4.64
N ALA A 218 -11.58 -9.76 4.61
CA ALA A 218 -12.06 -8.64 5.44
C ALA A 218 -13.53 -8.27 5.18
N LYS A 219 -14.17 -8.84 4.15
CA LYS A 219 -15.63 -8.78 3.94
C LYS A 219 -16.43 -9.32 5.14
N HIS A 220 -15.82 -10.15 5.99
CA HIS A 220 -16.48 -10.81 7.12
C HIS A 220 -16.21 -10.19 8.50
N GLU A 221 -15.22 -9.29 8.64
CA GLU A 221 -14.82 -8.74 9.95
C GLU A 221 -15.51 -7.42 10.31
N TYR A 222 -16.18 -6.76 9.35
CA TYR A 222 -16.88 -5.49 9.58
C TYR A 222 -18.40 -5.63 9.77
N SER A 223 -18.94 -6.84 9.96
CA SER A 223 -20.38 -7.05 10.20
C SER A 223 -20.79 -7.04 11.67
N ASP A 224 -19.86 -7.11 12.62
CA ASP A 224 -20.14 -7.01 14.05
C ASP A 224 -19.03 -6.15 14.69
N ASP A 225 -19.41 -5.17 15.52
CA ASP A 225 -18.57 -4.46 16.50
C ASP A 225 -17.67 -3.27 16.11
N ASP A 226 -18.14 -2.25 15.36
CA ASP A 226 -17.42 -0.95 15.40
C ASP A 226 -18.26 0.35 15.31
N TYR A 227 -19.53 0.29 15.71
CA TYR A 227 -20.31 1.48 16.07
C TYR A 227 -21.08 1.25 17.37
N GLY A 228 -20.35 1.32 18.48
CA GLY A 228 -20.90 1.24 19.83
C GLY A 228 -19.95 1.90 20.83
N GLY A 229 -19.92 3.23 20.82
CA GLY A 229 -19.15 4.06 21.76
C GLY A 229 -19.28 5.54 21.45
#